data_AF-G4RLH6-F1
#
_entry.id   AF-G4RLH6-F1
#
_cell.length_a   1.000
_cell.length_b   1.000
_cell.length_c   1.000
_cell.angle_alpha   90.00
_cell.angle_beta   90.00
_cell.angle_gamma   90.00
#
_symmetry.space_group_name_H-M   'P 1'
#
loop_
_entity.id
_entity.type
_entity.pdbx_description
1 polymer ?
#
loop_
_entity_poly.entity_id
_entity_poly.type
_entity_poly.pdbx_seq_one_letter_code
_entity_poly.pdbx_strand_id
1 'polypeptide(L)' 'MILKFILARDAALISAPEMELCSDVLTFRIEGRRLELCGRAYELSEEPPRFKRGVIRAKNGVFLVECDDAMICIAARSRA' A
#
# COMPACT_ATOMS: atom_id res chain seq x y z
N MET A 1 9.10 2.51 11.66
CA MET A 1 7.66 2.21 11.83
C MET A 1 7.35 1.00 10.98
N ILE A 2 6.75 -0.05 11.55
CA ILE A 2 6.38 -1.27 10.83
C ILE A 2 4.92 -1.16 10.42
N LEU A 3 4.63 -1.32 9.13
CA LEU A 3 3.26 -1.30 8.61
C LEU A 3 2.66 -2.70 8.62
N LYS A 4 1.41 -2.83 9.08
CA LYS A 4 0.74 -4.13 9.10
C LYS A 4 0.26 -4.47 7.70
N PHE A 5 0.69 -5.63 7.21
CA PHE A 5 0.22 -6.24 5.98
C PHE A 5 -0.74 -7.38 6.30
N ILE A 6 -1.79 -7.55 5.49
CA ILE A 6 -2.71 -8.69 5.54
C ILE A 6 -3.05 -9.03 4.09
N LEU A 7 -2.94 -10.31 3.71
CA LEU A 7 -3.47 -10.79 2.43
C LEU A 7 -4.77 -11.56 2.65
N ALA A 8 -5.82 -11.18 1.94
CA ALA A 8 -7.08 -11.91 1.89
C ALA A 8 -7.39 -12.27 0.42
N ARG A 9 -7.20 -13.55 0.07
CA ARG A 9 -7.30 -14.05 -1.32
C ARG A 9 -6.37 -13.29 -2.26
N ASP A 10 -6.92 -12.54 -3.21
CA ASP A 10 -6.22 -11.75 -4.23
C ASP A 10 -6.09 -10.26 -3.85
N ALA A 11 -6.59 -9.87 -2.68
CA ALA A 11 -6.57 -8.50 -2.18
C ALA A 11 -5.64 -8.34 -0.97
N ALA A 12 -4.73 -7.37 -1.06
CA ALA A 12 -3.88 -6.95 0.06
C ALA A 12 -4.52 -5.81 0.87
N LEU A 13 -4.29 -5.80 2.18
CA LEU A 13 -4.61 -4.68 3.06
C LEU A 13 -3.31 -4.20 3.72
N ILE A 14 -2.98 -2.93 3.49
CA ILE A 14 -1.86 -2.23 4.12
C ILE A 14 -2.45 -1.23 5.12
N SER A 15 -2.27 -1.50 6.41
CA SER A 15 -2.80 -0.64 7.48
C SER A 15 -1.70 0.29 8.01
N ALA A 16 -1.87 1.60 7.78
CA ALA A 16 -0.95 2.65 8.17
C ALA A 16 -1.71 3.86 8.78
N PRO A 17 -2.42 3.67 9.91
CA PRO A 17 -3.38 4.66 10.42
C PRO A 17 -2.76 6.00 10.84
N GLU A 18 -1.47 6.04 11.14
CA GLU A 18 -0.75 7.25 11.53
C GLU A 18 -0.06 7.95 10.35
N MET A 19 -0.03 7.31 9.17
CA MET A 19 0.61 7.86 7.98
C MET A 19 -0.39 8.69 7.17
N GLU A 20 0.04 9.86 6.73
CA GLU A 20 -0.71 10.70 5.81
C GLU A 20 -0.13 10.55 4.40
N LEU A 21 -0.98 10.21 3.42
CA LEU A 21 -0.56 10.06 2.03
C LEU A 21 -0.48 11.43 1.33
N CYS A 22 0.51 11.59 0.46
CA CYS A 22 0.90 12.84 -0.16
C CYS A 22 -0.03 13.36 -1.27
N SER A 23 -0.95 12.53 -1.77
CA SER A 23 -1.84 12.86 -2.89
C SER A 23 -3.08 11.96 -2.88
N ASP A 24 -4.16 12.41 -3.54
CA ASP A 24 -5.37 11.60 -3.80
C ASP A 24 -5.08 10.46 -4.80
N VAL A 25 -4.07 10.61 -5.66
CA VAL A 25 -3.59 9.56 -6.57
C VAL A 25 -2.06 9.53 -6.49
N LEU A 26 -1.50 8.34 -6.27
CA LEU A 26 -0.06 8.17 -6.09
C LEU A 26 0.42 6.82 -6.63
N THR A 27 1.71 6.74 -6.92
CA THR A 27 2.41 5.50 -7.23
C THR A 27 3.27 5.10 -6.06
N PHE A 28 3.45 3.80 -5.89
CA PHE A 28 4.37 3.24 -4.90
C PHE A 28 4.90 1.89 -5.37
N ARG A 29 5.96 1.42 -4.73
CA ARG A 29 6.61 0.16 -5.10
C ARG A 29 6.88 -0.69 -3.88
N ILE A 30 6.72 -2.01 -4.03
CA ILE A 30 7.06 -2.98 -2.99
C ILE A 30 8.20 -3.88 -3.49
N GLU A 31 9.28 -3.93 -2.71
CA GLU A 31 10.44 -4.80 -2.97
C GLU A 31 10.80 -5.56 -1.68
N GLY A 32 10.50 -6.85 -1.62
CA GLY A 32 10.59 -7.64 -0.40
C GLY A 32 9.73 -7.01 0.71
N ARG A 33 10.32 -6.72 1.88
CA ARG A 33 9.64 -6.03 2.99
C ARG A 33 9.68 -4.50 2.87
N ARG A 34 10.27 -3.94 1.82
CA ARG A 34 10.41 -2.49 1.65
C ARG A 34 9.25 -1.93 0.83
N LEU A 35 8.56 -0.94 1.36
CA LEU A 35 7.54 -0.14 0.69
C LEU A 35 8.09 1.26 0.42
N GLU A 36 8.19 1.65 -0.84
CA GLU A 36 8.56 3.02 -1.23
C GLU A 36 7.32 3.79 -1.66
N LEU A 37 6.95 4.81 -0.88
CA LEU A 37 5.68 5.53 -0.98
C LEU A 37 5.89 6.99 -0.61
N CYS A 38 5.39 7.91 -1.45
CA CYS A 38 5.53 9.36 -1.24
C CYS A 38 6.99 9.81 -1.02
N GLY A 39 7.94 9.21 -1.73
CA GLY A 39 9.37 9.52 -1.62
C GLY A 39 10.03 9.04 -0.31
N ARG A 40 9.35 8.21 0.47
CA ARG A 40 9.85 7.64 1.73
C ARG A 40 9.83 6.11 1.66
N ALA A 41 10.76 5.48 2.36
CA ALA A 41 10.82 4.04 2.50
C ALA A 41 10.26 3.61 3.87
N TYR A 42 9.39 2.61 3.86
CA TYR A 42 8.79 1.99 5.02
C TYR A 42 9.08 0.48 5.01
N GLU A 43 8.98 -0.14 6.17
CA GLU A 43 9.15 -1.58 6.32
C GLU A 43 7.80 -2.22 6.66
N LEU A 44 7.45 -3.26 5.91
CA LEU A 44 6.26 -4.09 6.13
C LEU A 44 6.54 -5.14 7.22
N SER A 45 5.49 -5.56 7.93
CA SER A 45 5.58 -6.60 8.97
C SER A 45 6.09 -7.95 8.44
N GLU A 46 5.86 -8.21 7.17
CA GLU A 46 6.25 -9.44 6.47
C GLU A 46 6.51 -9.13 4.99
N GLU A 47 7.12 -10.08 4.28
CA GLU A 47 7.27 -9.98 2.84
C GLU A 47 5.95 -10.35 2.18
N PRO A 48 5.28 -9.41 1.49
CA PRO A 48 4.00 -9.68 0.90
C PRO A 48 4.19 -10.55 -0.36
N PRO A 49 3.36 -11.58 -0.55
CA PRO A 49 3.30 -12.24 -1.85
C PRO A 49 2.75 -11.27 -2.90
N ARG A 50 2.91 -11.61 -4.18
CA ARG A 50 2.37 -10.78 -5.26
C ARG A 50 0.84 -10.71 -5.19
N PHE A 51 0.28 -9.53 -5.40
CA PHE A 51 -1.15 -9.28 -5.45
C PHE A 51 -1.47 -8.26 -6.53
N LYS A 52 -2.67 -8.35 -7.13
CA LYS A 52 -3.10 -7.40 -8.17
C LYS A 52 -3.90 -6.24 -7.60
N ARG A 53 -4.60 -6.47 -6.48
CA ARG A 53 -5.53 -5.50 -5.89
C ARG A 53 -5.24 -5.34 -4.42
N GLY A 54 -5.54 -4.17 -3.88
CA GLY A 54 -5.45 -3.97 -2.45
C GLY A 54 -6.12 -2.70 -1.96
N VAL A 55 -5.96 -2.46 -0.66
CA VAL A 55 -6.45 -1.30 0.03
C VAL A 55 -5.37 -0.78 0.98
N ILE A 56 -5.12 0.52 0.97
CA ILE A 56 -4.33 1.20 1.99
C ILE A 56 -5.29 1.95 2.91
N ARG A 57 -5.20 1.69 4.21
CA ARG A 57 -5.88 2.51 5.23
C ARG A 57 -4.87 3.48 5.84
N ALA A 58 -5.03 4.76 5.56
CA ALA A 58 -4.16 5.83 6.02
C ALA A 58 -4.93 6.82 6.92
N LYS A 59 -4.20 7.74 7.58
CA LYS A 59 -4.78 8.80 8.41
C LYS A 59 -5.78 9.65 7.63
N ASN A 60 -5.45 9.95 6.38
CA ASN A 60 -6.23 10.83 5.51
C ASN A 60 -7.14 10.05 4.54
N GLY A 61 -7.49 8.79 4.86
CA GLY A 61 -8.53 8.06 4.16
C GLY A 61 -8.15 6.65 3.73
N VAL A 62 -9.02 6.07 2.91
CA VAL A 62 -8.87 4.73 2.36
C VAL A 62 -8.53 4.86 0.88
N PHE A 63 -7.56 4.09 0.40
CA PHE A 63 -7.09 4.12 -0.96
C PHE A 63 -7.21 2.75 -1.58
N LEU A 64 -7.79 2.66 -2.78
CA LEU A 64 -7.82 1.46 -3.58
C LEU A 64 -6.49 1.33 -4.32
N VAL A 65 -5.96 0.12 -4.39
CA VAL A 65 -4.65 -0.18 -4.97
C VAL A 65 -4.82 -1.16 -6.13
N GLU A 66 -4.10 -0.90 -7.21
CA GLU A 66 -3.83 -1.86 -8.27
C GLU A 66 -2.32 -1.97 -8.49
N CYS A 67 -1.81 -3.20 -8.68
CA CYS A 67 -0.39 -3.47 -8.89
C CYS A 67 -0.15 -4.35 -10.12
N ASP A 68 1.00 -4.16 -10.75
CA ASP A 68 1.51 -5.04 -11.80
C ASP A 68 2.33 -6.22 -11.23
N ASP A 69 2.83 -7.08 -12.12
CA ASP A 69 3.62 -8.25 -11.75
C ASP A 69 5.01 -7.90 -11.19
N ALA A 70 5.48 -6.66 -11.39
CA ALA A 70 6.70 -6.10 -10.83
C ALA A 70 6.46 -5.39 -9.48
N MET A 71 5.25 -5.46 -8.94
CA MET A 71 4.84 -4.80 -7.69
C MET A 71 5.01 -3.28 -7.73
N ILE A 72 4.86 -2.70 -8.92
CA ILE A 72 4.64 -1.27 -9.12
C ILE A 72 3.14 -1.04 -9.03
N CYS A 73 2.74 -0.20 -8.08
CA CYS A 73 1.36 -0.03 -7.69
C CYS A 73 0.89 1.41 -7.87
N ILE A 74 -0.38 1.56 -8.20
CA ILE A 74 -1.11 2.84 -8.20
C ILE A 74 -2.14 2.77 -7.09
N ALA A 75 -2.23 3.82 -6.27
CA ALA A 75 -3.27 4.00 -5.28
C ALA A 75 -4.12 5.23 -5.61
N ALA A 76 -5.44 5.12 -5.45
CA ALA A 76 -6.37 6.24 -5.58
C ALA A 76 -7.28 6.31 -4.34
N ARG A 77 -7.48 7.52 -3.81
CA ARG A 77 -8.35 7.75 -2.65
C ARG A 77 -9.78 7.36 -3.00
N SER A 78 -10.34 6.46 -2.21
CA SER A 78 -11.76 6.13 -2.25
C SER A 78 -12.58 7.33 -1.77
N ARG A 79 -13.62 7.68 -2.52
CA ARG A 79 -14.58 8.75 -2.17
C ARG A 79 -15.85 8.22 -1.48
N ALA A 80 -15.78 7.03 -0.89
CA ALA A 80 -16.89 6.43 -0.15
C ALA A 80 -17.31 7.26 1.06
#